data_AF-A0A855VQP6-F1
#
_entry.id   AF-A0A855VQP6-F1
#
_cell.length_a   1.000
_cell.length_b   1.000
_cell.length_c   1.000
_cell.angle_alpha   90.00
_cell.angle_beta   90.00
_cell.angle_gamma   90.00
#
_symmetry.space_group_name_H-M   'P 1'
#
loop_
_entity.id
_entity.type
_entity.pdbx_description
1 polymer ?
#
loop_
_entity_poly.entity_id
_entity_poly.type
_entity_poly.pdbx_seq_one_letter_code
_entity_poly.pdbx_strand_id
1 'polypeptide(L)'
;MNDQANKILVELLQKAANGIDAAVSFSQAQIPEVVHQLLVWKFTKSMMLTLVILATIPVAIKFFRVMMKREQDGVYGEEGYSWERGKPKYRPTLVWDKDGTISASSVFFGTIMFLYSAIAFVILSDLTWLKIWLAPKLYLLEYAASLIK
;
A
#
# COMPACT_ATOMS: atom_id res chain seq x y z
N MET A 1 -12.17 -34.90 58.57
CA MET A 1 -11.07 -34.30 57.78
C MET A 1 -11.19 -34.61 56.28
N ASN A 2 -11.57 -35.82 55.88
CA ASN A 2 -11.73 -36.19 54.45
C ASN A 2 -12.90 -35.45 53.76
N ASP A 3 -14.03 -35.28 54.45
CA ASP A 3 -15.22 -34.61 53.87
C ASP A 3 -15.00 -33.13 53.57
N GLN A 4 -14.16 -32.46 54.37
CA GLN A 4 -13.87 -31.04 54.21
C GLN A 4 -12.91 -30.81 53.02
N ALA A 5 -11.94 -31.70 52.81
CA ALA A 5 -11.08 -31.70 51.63
C ALA A 5 -11.86 -32.00 50.35
N ASN A 6 -12.77 -32.99 50.38
CA ASN A 6 -13.67 -33.28 49.26
C ASN A 6 -14.58 -32.09 48.93
N LYS A 7 -15.10 -31.39 49.95
CA LYS A 7 -15.89 -30.15 49.75
C LYS A 7 -15.09 -29.04 49.08
N ILE A 8 -13.85 -28.83 49.50
CA ILE A 8 -12.96 -27.81 48.93
C ILE A 8 -12.58 -28.16 47.48
N LEU A 9 -12.30 -29.44 47.20
CA LEU A 9 -12.03 -29.91 45.83
C LEU A 9 -13.23 -29.70 44.91
N VAL A 10 -14.44 -30.01 45.38
CA VAL A 10 -15.68 -29.76 44.63
C VAL A 10 -15.87 -28.26 44.40
N GLU A 11 -15.64 -27.40 45.41
CA GLU A 11 -15.76 -25.95 45.26
C GLU A 11 -14.73 -25.36 44.29
N LEU A 12 -13.49 -25.86 44.30
CA LEU A 12 -12.44 -25.46 43.37
C LEU A 12 -12.74 -25.93 41.94
N LEU A 13 -13.23 -27.16 41.77
CA LEU A 13 -13.69 -27.66 40.47
C LEU A 13 -14.87 -26.85 39.96
N GLN A 14 -15.81 -26.46 40.82
CA GLN A 14 -16.94 -25.62 40.46
C GLN A 14 -16.49 -24.21 40.05
N LYS A 15 -15.56 -23.60 40.80
CA LYS A 15 -14.97 -22.29 40.44
C LYS A 15 -14.16 -22.37 39.15
N ALA A 16 -13.43 -23.45 38.92
CA ALA A 16 -12.69 -23.67 37.68
C ALA A 16 -13.64 -23.86 36.49
N ALA A 17 -14.68 -24.67 36.63
CA ALA A 17 -15.71 -24.86 35.60
C ALA A 17 -16.43 -23.54 35.27
N ASN A 18 -16.88 -22.81 36.30
CA ASN A 18 -17.50 -21.49 36.13
C ASN A 18 -16.53 -20.47 35.51
N GLY A 19 -15.23 -20.55 35.82
CA GLY A 19 -14.20 -19.72 35.22
C GLY A 19 -13.94 -20.05 33.75
N ILE A 20 -14.00 -21.33 33.37
CA ILE A 20 -13.92 -21.79 31.98
C ILE A 20 -15.15 -21.30 31.20
N ASP A 21 -16.35 -21.46 31.75
CA ASP A 21 -17.58 -20.99 31.10
C ASP A 21 -17.61 -19.45 30.96
N ALA A 22 -17.08 -18.73 31.97
CA ALA A 22 -16.90 -17.29 31.91
C ALA A 22 -15.86 -16.87 30.84
N ALA A 23 -14.75 -17.60 30.70
CA ALA A 23 -13.75 -17.33 29.67
C ALA A 23 -14.27 -17.63 28.26
N VAL A 24 -15.05 -18.71 28.10
CA VAL A 24 -15.68 -19.07 26.82
C VAL A 24 -16.74 -18.05 26.43
N SER A 25 -17.62 -17.66 27.35
CA SER A 25 -18.63 -16.62 27.10
C SER A 25 -18.00 -15.25 26.82
N PHE A 26 -16.92 -14.89 27.52
CA PHE A 26 -16.12 -13.69 27.24
C PHE A 26 -15.49 -13.73 25.83
N SER A 27 -14.91 -14.87 25.44
CA SER A 27 -14.32 -15.04 24.11
C SER A 27 -15.39 -14.95 23.02
N GLN A 28 -16.52 -15.64 23.19
CA GLN A 28 -17.66 -15.58 22.26
C GLN A 28 -18.24 -14.17 22.14
N ALA A 29 -18.24 -13.37 23.22
CA ALA A 29 -18.70 -11.99 23.19
C ALA A 29 -17.71 -11.04 22.49
N GLN A 30 -16.40 -11.31 22.56
CA GLN A 30 -15.37 -10.42 21.99
C GLN A 30 -14.94 -10.78 20.57
N ILE A 31 -15.04 -12.05 20.15
CA ILE A 31 -14.69 -12.47 18.80
C ILE A 31 -15.45 -11.65 17.73
N PRO A 32 -16.77 -11.42 17.83
CA PRO A 32 -17.51 -10.63 16.83
C PRO A 32 -16.98 -9.20 16.72
N GLU A 33 -16.66 -8.58 17.86
CA GLU A 33 -16.16 -7.21 17.92
C GLU A 33 -14.75 -7.10 17.31
N VAL A 34 -13.83 -8.00 17.69
CA VAL A 34 -12.47 -8.02 17.15
C VAL A 34 -12.47 -8.27 15.63
N VAL A 35 -13.35 -9.17 15.17
CA VAL A 35 -13.55 -9.45 13.74
C VAL A 35 -14.07 -8.22 13.01
N HIS A 36 -15.03 -7.50 13.60
CA HIS A 36 -15.55 -6.25 13.03
C HIS A 36 -14.45 -5.18 12.94
N GLN A 37 -13.68 -4.97 14.02
CA GLN A 37 -12.55 -4.04 14.03
C GLN A 37 -11.50 -4.39 12.98
N LEU A 38 -11.18 -5.68 12.81
CA LEU A 38 -10.25 -6.14 11.78
C LEU A 38 -10.78 -5.87 10.37
N LEU A 39 -12.07 -6.13 10.11
CA LEU A 39 -12.70 -5.83 8.82
C LEU A 39 -12.65 -4.34 8.50
N VAL A 40 -13.04 -3.48 9.45
CA VAL A 40 -13.01 -2.02 9.29
C VAL A 40 -11.59 -1.53 9.06
N TRP A 41 -10.60 -2.07 9.77
CA TRP A 41 -9.19 -1.75 9.58
C TRP A 41 -8.71 -2.11 8.18
N LYS A 42 -8.96 -3.35 7.72
CA LYS A 42 -8.54 -3.83 6.40
C LYS A 42 -9.23 -3.06 5.28
N PHE A 43 -10.52 -2.79 5.43
CA PHE A 43 -11.30 -1.96 4.53
C PHE A 43 -10.72 -0.55 4.42
N THR A 44 -10.55 0.13 5.55
CA THR A 44 -10.07 1.52 5.59
C THR A 44 -8.66 1.64 5.05
N LYS A 45 -7.77 0.71 5.41
CA LYS A 45 -6.39 0.67 4.90
C LYS A 45 -6.35 0.52 3.38
N SER A 46 -7.07 -0.46 2.82
CA SER A 46 -7.10 -0.71 1.37
C SER A 46 -7.74 0.47 0.62
N MET A 47 -8.82 1.03 1.15
CA MET A 47 -9.49 2.20 0.58
C MET A 47 -8.59 3.43 0.58
N MET A 48 -7.94 3.76 1.71
CA MET A 48 -7.01 4.89 1.82
C MET A 48 -5.83 4.77 0.85
N LEU A 49 -5.21 3.60 0.77
CA LEU A 49 -4.09 3.37 -0.15
C LEU A 49 -4.51 3.55 -1.62
N THR A 50 -5.68 3.02 -1.99
CA THR A 50 -6.24 3.16 -3.34
C THR A 50 -6.47 4.63 -3.69
N LEU A 51 -7.05 5.41 -2.77
CA LEU A 51 -7.30 6.84 -2.97
C LEU A 51 -6.01 7.66 -3.11
N VAL A 52 -4.99 7.39 -2.28
CA VAL A 52 -3.69 8.07 -2.36
C VAL A 52 -2.99 7.79 -3.69
N ILE A 53 -3.04 6.56 -4.18
CA ILE A 53 -2.44 6.22 -5.48
C ILE A 53 -3.22 6.86 -6.61
N LEU A 54 -4.55 6.81 -6.57
CA LEU A 54 -5.38 7.46 -7.58
C LEU A 54 -5.11 8.97 -7.65
N ALA A 55 -4.90 9.63 -6.50
CA ALA A 55 -4.55 11.04 -6.44
C ALA A 55 -3.14 11.36 -6.95
N THR A 56 -2.18 10.44 -6.79
CA THR A 56 -0.78 10.66 -7.19
C THR A 56 -0.51 10.34 -8.68
N ILE A 57 -1.31 9.47 -9.31
CA ILE A 57 -1.24 9.15 -10.75
C ILE A 57 -1.28 10.40 -11.66
N PRO A 58 -2.25 11.32 -11.57
CA PRO A 58 -2.30 12.48 -12.47
C PRO A 58 -1.10 13.42 -12.27
N VAL A 59 -0.59 13.53 -11.04
CA VAL A 59 0.61 14.29 -10.72
C VAL A 59 1.83 13.65 -11.40
N ALA A 60 1.97 12.32 -11.29
CA ALA A 60 3.04 11.56 -11.92
C ALA A 60 2.98 11.69 -13.46
N ILE A 61 1.79 11.61 -14.07
CA ILE A 61 1.61 11.78 -15.52
C ILE A 61 1.97 13.21 -15.95
N LYS A 62 1.52 14.24 -15.22
CA LYS A 62 1.87 15.63 -15.51
C LYS A 62 3.38 15.85 -15.41
N PHE A 63 4.00 15.33 -14.37
CA PHE A 63 5.45 15.40 -14.15
C PHE A 63 6.22 14.68 -15.26
N PHE A 64 5.79 13.49 -15.66
CA PHE A 64 6.36 12.74 -16.78
C PHE A 64 6.26 13.53 -18.10
N ARG A 65 5.09 14.11 -18.39
CA ARG A 65 4.90 14.94 -19.58
C ARG A 65 5.81 16.17 -19.59
N VAL A 66 6.01 16.80 -18.44
CA VAL A 66 6.91 17.97 -18.32
C VAL A 66 8.37 17.54 -18.54
N MET A 67 8.81 16.44 -17.94
CA MET A 67 10.19 15.94 -18.10
C MET A 67 10.49 15.43 -19.52
N MET A 68 9.48 14.91 -20.22
CA MET A 68 9.63 14.44 -21.61
C MET A 68 9.54 15.56 -22.64
N LYS A 69 9.01 16.74 -22.29
CA LYS A 69 8.96 17.90 -23.20
C LYS A 69 10.37 18.42 -23.49
N ARG A 70 10.71 18.49 -24.77
CA ARG A 70 11.89 19.20 -25.26
C ARG A 70 11.49 20.65 -25.52
N GLU A 71 11.84 21.55 -24.60
CA GLU A 71 11.64 22.98 -24.81
C GLU A 71 12.94 23.58 -25.35
N GLN A 72 12.89 24.18 -26.53
CA GLN A 72 14.04 24.83 -27.15
C GLN A 72 14.25 26.18 -26.47
N ASP A 73 15.39 26.36 -25.83
CA ASP A 73 15.77 27.55 -25.05
C ASP A 73 16.56 28.57 -25.88
N GLY A 74 16.93 28.22 -27.12
CA GLY A 74 17.63 29.11 -28.04
C GLY A 74 18.43 28.37 -29.11
N VAL A 75 19.42 29.07 -29.67
CA VAL A 75 20.42 28.53 -30.60
C VAL A 75 21.79 28.78 -29.99
N TYR A 76 22.71 27.82 -30.13
CA TYR A 76 24.10 27.98 -29.70
C TYR A 76 24.76 29.12 -30.50
N GLY A 77 25.04 30.23 -29.81
CA GLY A 77 25.79 31.39 -30.30
C GLY A 77 27.31 31.17 -30.16
N GLU A 78 28.04 32.13 -29.60
CA GLU A 78 29.49 31.96 -29.34
C GLU A 78 29.80 31.15 -28.07
N GLU A 79 28.79 30.85 -27.26
CA GLU A 79 28.92 30.07 -26.03
C GLU A 79 28.82 28.56 -26.33
N GLY A 80 29.96 27.90 -26.56
CA GLY A 80 30.03 26.46 -26.80
C GLY A 80 31.20 26.07 -27.70
N TYR A 81 31.26 24.80 -28.12
CA TYR A 81 32.28 24.39 -29.08
C TYR A 81 31.99 24.95 -30.48
N SER A 82 33.04 25.20 -31.26
CA SER A 82 32.92 25.87 -32.56
C SER A 82 32.04 25.13 -33.58
N TRP A 83 31.85 23.80 -33.41
CA TRP A 83 31.01 22.90 -34.20
C TRP A 83 29.56 22.77 -33.71
N GLU A 84 29.20 23.41 -32.59
CA GLU A 84 27.83 23.48 -32.06
C GLU A 84 27.13 24.78 -32.44
N ARG A 85 27.87 25.77 -32.97
CA ARG A 85 27.32 27.03 -33.49
C ARG A 85 26.18 26.78 -34.48
N GLY A 86 25.04 27.40 -34.21
CA GLY A 86 23.83 27.27 -35.03
C GLY A 86 22.93 26.08 -34.69
N LYS A 87 23.32 25.19 -33.77
CA LYS A 87 22.45 24.09 -33.31
C LYS A 87 21.40 24.58 -32.30
N PRO A 88 20.19 24.00 -32.30
CA PRO A 88 19.16 24.32 -31.30
C PRO A 88 19.62 23.88 -29.90
N LYS A 89 19.50 24.78 -28.93
CA LYS A 89 19.79 24.55 -27.51
C LYS A 89 18.49 24.21 -26.79
N TYR A 90 18.49 23.15 -26.00
CA TYR A 90 17.31 22.71 -25.25
C TYR A 90 17.46 22.99 -23.76
N ARG A 91 16.34 23.19 -23.06
CA ARG A 91 16.33 23.30 -21.60
C ARG A 91 16.80 22.00 -20.97
N PRO A 92 17.85 22.02 -20.13
CA PRO A 92 18.31 20.82 -19.45
C PRO A 92 17.22 20.35 -18.48
N THR A 93 16.73 19.13 -18.71
CA THR A 93 15.80 18.44 -17.82
C THR A 93 16.48 17.17 -17.31
N LEU A 94 15.84 16.44 -16.40
CA LEU A 94 16.42 15.20 -15.87
C LEU A 94 16.61 14.12 -16.96
N VAL A 95 15.94 14.27 -18.12
CA VAL A 95 15.99 13.37 -19.27
C VAL A 95 16.78 13.97 -20.46
N TRP A 96 16.73 15.28 -20.66
CA TRP A 96 17.36 15.97 -21.79
C TRP A 96 18.58 16.78 -21.38
N ASP A 97 19.70 16.55 -22.04
CA ASP A 97 20.86 17.43 -21.95
C ASP A 97 20.68 18.69 -22.84
N LYS A 98 21.53 19.71 -22.66
CA LYS A 98 21.48 20.98 -23.40
C LYS A 98 21.59 20.81 -24.92
N ASP A 99 22.23 19.74 -25.35
CA ASP A 99 22.45 19.37 -26.76
C ASP A 99 21.31 18.54 -27.35
N GLY A 100 20.26 18.25 -26.55
CA GLY A 100 19.13 17.42 -26.95
C GLY A 100 19.40 15.92 -26.94
N THR A 101 20.59 15.51 -26.47
CA THR A 101 20.93 14.12 -26.20
C THR A 101 20.22 13.63 -24.92
N ILE A 102 20.03 12.31 -24.85
CA ILE A 102 19.48 11.67 -23.66
C ILE A 102 20.58 11.61 -22.59
N SER A 103 20.36 12.26 -21.46
CA SER A 103 21.31 12.24 -20.35
C SER A 103 21.33 10.87 -19.66
N ALA A 104 22.47 10.47 -19.07
CA ALA A 104 22.58 9.21 -18.34
C ALA A 104 21.58 9.09 -17.16
N SER A 105 21.13 10.23 -16.62
CA SER A 105 20.11 10.30 -15.57
C SER A 105 18.71 9.86 -16.02
N SER A 106 18.44 9.82 -17.33
CA SER A 106 17.18 9.31 -17.88
C SER A 106 16.91 7.86 -17.51
N VAL A 107 17.96 7.04 -17.38
CA VAL A 107 17.83 5.62 -16.98
C VAL A 107 17.29 5.53 -15.55
N PHE A 108 17.86 6.30 -14.63
CA PHE A 108 17.37 6.37 -13.24
C PHE A 108 15.92 6.86 -13.17
N PHE A 109 15.57 7.87 -13.95
CA PHE A 109 14.20 8.37 -14.02
C PHE A 109 13.21 7.29 -14.53
N GLY A 110 13.60 6.58 -15.60
CA GLY A 110 12.82 5.47 -16.14
C GLY A 110 12.63 4.35 -15.13
N THR A 111 13.68 3.97 -14.40
CA THR A 111 13.61 2.95 -13.35
C THR A 111 12.68 3.36 -12.21
N ILE A 112 12.75 4.61 -11.74
CA ILE A 112 11.87 5.13 -10.68
C ILE A 112 10.41 5.15 -11.14
N MET A 113 10.15 5.60 -12.37
CA MET A 113 8.80 5.60 -12.94
C MET A 113 8.24 4.18 -13.12
N PHE A 114 9.08 3.23 -13.55
CA PHE A 114 8.69 1.84 -13.67
C PHE A 114 8.33 1.25 -12.30
N LEU A 115 9.18 1.44 -11.29
CA LEU A 115 8.92 0.99 -9.92
C LEU A 115 7.63 1.59 -9.36
N TYR A 116 7.41 2.90 -9.54
CA TYR A 116 6.18 3.56 -9.13
C TYR A 116 4.94 2.94 -9.83
N SER A 117 5.03 2.69 -11.14
CA SER A 117 3.93 2.08 -11.89
C SER A 117 3.63 0.65 -11.44
N ALA A 118 4.66 -0.14 -11.11
CA ALA A 118 4.49 -1.50 -10.61
C ALA A 118 3.82 -1.51 -9.23
N ILE A 119 4.25 -0.62 -8.33
CA ILE A 119 3.63 -0.46 -7.00
C ILE A 119 2.16 -0.01 -7.14
N ALA A 120 1.90 0.98 -8.00
CA ALA A 120 0.54 1.44 -8.27
C ALA A 120 -0.33 0.31 -8.82
N PHE A 121 0.18 -0.50 -9.74
CA PHE A 121 -0.53 -1.63 -10.32
C PHE A 121 -0.89 -2.70 -9.27
N VAL A 122 0.05 -3.06 -8.39
CA VAL A 122 -0.20 -4.04 -7.32
C VAL A 122 -1.31 -3.56 -6.40
N ILE A 123 -1.27 -2.30 -5.96
CA ILE A 123 -2.23 -1.77 -5.00
C ILE A 123 -3.61 -1.54 -5.64
N LEU A 124 -3.66 -1.14 -6.92
CA LEU A 124 -4.93 -1.03 -7.65
C LEU A 124 -5.57 -2.40 -7.95
N SER A 125 -4.75 -3.44 -8.11
CA SER A 125 -5.22 -4.82 -8.27
C SER A 125 -5.76 -5.41 -6.96
N ASP A 126 -5.26 -4.92 -5.82
CA ASP A 126 -5.72 -5.30 -4.48
C ASP A 126 -7.03 -4.57 -4.11
N LEU A 127 -8.13 -5.03 -4.71
CA LEU A 127 -9.49 -4.54 -4.46
C LEU A 127 -10.08 -5.10 -3.15
N THR A 128 -9.27 -5.23 -2.10
CA THR A 128 -9.69 -5.77 -0.79
C THR A 128 -10.85 -4.98 -0.18
N TRP A 129 -10.86 -3.65 -0.32
CA TRP A 129 -11.99 -2.83 0.14
C TRP A 129 -13.30 -3.23 -0.55
N LEU A 130 -13.27 -3.53 -1.86
CA LEU A 130 -14.45 -3.94 -2.62
C LEU A 130 -14.91 -5.35 -2.21
N LYS A 131 -13.97 -6.27 -1.98
CA LYS A 131 -14.27 -7.61 -1.45
C LYS A 131 -14.98 -7.54 -0.10
N ILE A 132 -14.48 -6.69 0.81
CA ILE A 132 -15.07 -6.51 2.15
C ILE A 132 -16.46 -5.87 2.04
N TRP A 133 -16.67 -4.93 1.13
CA TRP A 133 -17.98 -4.30 0.91
C TRP A 133 -19.02 -5.30 0.38
N LEU A 134 -18.64 -6.13 -0.59
CA LEU A 134 -19.58 -7.01 -1.31
C LEU A 134 -19.85 -8.31 -0.55
N ALA A 135 -18.83 -8.89 0.10
CA ALA A 135 -18.96 -10.17 0.81
C ALA A 135 -18.02 -10.25 2.04
N PRO A 136 -18.34 -9.54 3.14
CA PRO A 136 -17.47 -9.47 4.33
C PRO A 136 -17.26 -10.85 4.98
N LYS A 137 -18.28 -11.72 4.99
CA LYS A 137 -18.17 -13.07 5.56
C LYS A 137 -17.26 -13.98 4.73
N LEU A 138 -17.31 -13.88 3.40
CA LEU A 138 -16.44 -14.64 2.50
C LEU A 138 -14.98 -14.21 2.66
N TYR A 139 -14.74 -12.90 2.73
CA TYR A 139 -13.41 -12.36 3.00
C TYR A 139 -12.82 -12.88 4.32
N LEU A 140 -13.61 -12.99 5.38
CA LEU A 140 -13.14 -13.57 6.65
C LEU A 140 -12.73 -15.03 6.54
N LEU A 141 -13.45 -15.83 5.74
CA LEU A 141 -13.10 -17.23 5.51
C LEU A 141 -11.80 -17.36 4.70
N GLU A 142 -11.64 -16.55 3.65
CA GLU A 142 -10.38 -16.49 2.89
C GLU A 142 -9.21 -16.04 3.77
N TYR A 143 -9.44 -15.02 4.60
CA TYR A 143 -8.45 -14.50 5.54
C TYR A 143 -8.03 -15.56 6.57
N ALA A 144 -9.00 -16.24 7.18
CA ALA A 144 -8.74 -17.33 8.11
C ALA A 144 -7.97 -18.49 7.44
N ALA A 145 -8.36 -18.87 6.22
CA ALA A 145 -7.65 -19.90 5.45
C ALA A 145 -6.21 -19.48 5.13
N SER A 146 -5.97 -18.20 4.81
CA SER A 146 -4.62 -17.68 4.59
C SER A 146 -3.76 -17.60 5.86
N LEU A 147 -4.38 -17.54 7.05
CA LEU A 147 -3.66 -17.48 8.33
C LEU A 147 -3.20 -18.86 8.81
N ILE A 148 -3.92 -19.91 8.42
CA ILE A 148 -3.63 -21.32 8.76
C ILE A 148 -2.54 -21.91 7.86
N LYS A 149 -2.29 -21.27 6.71
CA LYS A 149 -1.31 -21.68 5.71
C LYS A 149 0.10 -21.25 6.06
#